data_AF-A0A0C5DJG3-F1
#
_entry.id   AF-A0A0C5DJG3-F1
#
_cell.length_a   1.000
_cell.length_b   1.000
_cell.length_c   1.000
_cell.angle_alpha   90.00
_cell.angle_beta   90.00
_cell.angle_gamma   90.00
#
_symmetry.space_group_name_H-M   'P 1'
#
loop_
_entity.id
_entity.type
_entity.pdbx_description
1 polymer ?
#
loop_
_entity_poly.entity_id
_entity_poly.type
_entity_poly.pdbx_seq_one_letter_code
_entity_poly.pdbx_strand_id
1 'polypeptide(L)'
;YLHLLDITPMMGVLEGVVMELADCALPLLVGVLPTASPEEAFKDVAAAFLVGSMPRREGMERKDLLSANVRIFKEQGQALDKVARKDVKVLVVGNPANTNAFICSKYAPSIPKENFSAMTRLDQNRAQSQVAAKLGVPVQDVKNVIIWGNHSSTQFPDASNAVVKINGVEKPVPAAINDDEYLKSLFVSTVQKRGAAVIAARKMSSALSAAKAASDHMRDWFLGSGDRWVSMGVVSDGSYGTPRDIVYSFPVKISNGKWQIVQ
;
A
#
# COMPACT_ATOMS: atom_id res chain seq x y z
N TYR A 1 -17.74 -7.80 10.64
CA TYR A 1 -18.30 -7.99 9.29
C TYR A 1 -17.27 -7.59 8.26
N LEU A 2 -17.22 -8.30 7.14
CA LEU A 2 -16.44 -7.94 5.95
C LEU A 2 -17.40 -7.45 4.88
N HIS A 3 -17.25 -6.20 4.42
CA HIS A 3 -18.03 -5.67 3.32
C HIS A 3 -17.21 -5.81 2.04
N LEU A 4 -17.80 -6.42 1.01
CA LEU A 4 -17.17 -6.66 -0.27
C LEU A 4 -17.92 -5.87 -1.35
N LEU A 5 -17.22 -4.93 -1.98
CA LEU A 5 -17.73 -4.10 -3.06
C LEU A 5 -17.17 -4.59 -4.40
N ASP A 6 -18.04 -4.85 -5.36
CA ASP A 6 -17.67 -5.03 -6.76
C ASP A 6 -18.66 -4.32 -7.68
N ILE A 7 -18.39 -4.27 -8.97
CA ILE A 7 -19.32 -3.73 -9.96
C ILE A 7 -20.45 -4.72 -10.22
N THR A 8 -21.63 -4.22 -10.61
CA THR A 8 -22.82 -5.06 -10.87
C THR A 8 -22.56 -6.29 -11.75
N PRO A 9 -21.77 -6.22 -12.85
CA PRO A 9 -21.46 -7.40 -13.66
C PRO A 9 -20.67 -8.50 -12.96
N MET A 10 -19.99 -8.19 -11.85
CA MET A 10 -19.11 -9.10 -11.12
C MET A 10 -19.77 -9.74 -9.88
N MET A 11 -21.02 -9.41 -9.58
CA MET A 11 -21.71 -9.93 -8.40
C MET A 11 -21.74 -11.47 -8.35
N GLY A 12 -21.98 -12.13 -9.50
CA GLY A 12 -21.89 -13.59 -9.63
C GLY A 12 -20.54 -14.18 -9.20
N VAL A 13 -19.44 -13.49 -9.54
CA VAL A 13 -18.09 -13.89 -9.14
C VAL A 13 -17.86 -13.60 -7.66
N LEU A 14 -18.39 -12.47 -7.17
CA LEU A 14 -18.29 -12.09 -5.76
C LEU A 14 -19.01 -13.08 -4.85
N GLU A 15 -20.16 -13.61 -5.26
CA GLU A 15 -20.86 -14.69 -4.56
C GLU A 15 -19.99 -15.95 -4.46
N GLY A 16 -19.19 -16.26 -5.48
CA GLY A 16 -18.15 -17.29 -5.43
C GLY A 16 -17.15 -17.08 -4.29
N VAL A 17 -16.63 -15.85 -4.15
CA VAL A 17 -15.71 -15.48 -3.07
C VAL A 17 -16.37 -15.60 -1.69
N VAL A 18 -17.65 -15.25 -1.58
CA VAL A 18 -18.41 -15.41 -0.33
C VAL A 18 -18.52 -16.89 0.07
N MET A 19 -18.74 -17.79 -0.89
CA MET A 19 -18.74 -19.24 -0.64
C MET A 19 -17.38 -19.72 -0.14
N GLU A 20 -16.28 -19.34 -0.81
CA GLU A 20 -14.93 -19.74 -0.36
C GLU A 20 -14.58 -19.18 1.04
N LEU A 21 -15.04 -17.96 1.37
CA LEU A 21 -14.85 -17.38 2.71
C LEU A 21 -15.60 -18.18 3.79
N ALA A 22 -16.78 -18.69 3.49
CA ALA A 22 -17.53 -19.55 4.40
C ALA A 22 -16.81 -20.89 4.62
N ASP A 23 -16.30 -21.48 3.55
CA ASP A 23 -15.56 -22.75 3.58
C ASP A 23 -14.24 -22.68 4.35
N CYS A 24 -13.67 -21.48 4.47
CA CYS A 24 -12.47 -21.25 5.28
C CYS A 24 -12.70 -21.37 6.81
N ALA A 25 -13.95 -21.41 7.27
CA ALA A 25 -14.33 -21.56 8.68
C ALA A 25 -13.59 -20.60 9.63
N LEU A 26 -13.44 -19.33 9.24
CA LEU A 26 -12.66 -18.33 9.97
C LEU A 26 -13.43 -17.85 11.23
N PRO A 27 -12.96 -18.15 12.45
CA PRO A 27 -13.72 -17.84 13.68
C PRO A 27 -13.91 -16.34 13.94
N LEU A 28 -13.06 -15.49 13.36
CA LEU A 28 -13.16 -14.04 13.47
C LEU A 28 -14.09 -13.42 12.41
N LEU A 29 -14.48 -14.17 11.38
CA LEU A 29 -15.36 -13.69 10.32
C LEU A 29 -16.82 -13.83 10.74
N VAL A 30 -17.34 -12.80 11.42
CA VAL A 30 -18.72 -12.79 11.94
C VAL A 30 -19.78 -12.75 10.82
N GLY A 31 -19.43 -12.25 9.63
CA GLY A 31 -20.34 -12.19 8.48
C GLY A 31 -19.76 -11.42 7.30
N VAL A 32 -20.34 -11.63 6.13
CA VAL A 32 -19.92 -11.03 4.85
C VAL A 32 -21.11 -10.34 4.20
N LEU A 33 -20.89 -9.11 3.70
CA LEU A 33 -21.87 -8.35 2.92
C LEU A 33 -21.31 -8.12 1.51
N PRO A 34 -21.72 -8.92 0.51
CA PRO A 34 -21.46 -8.60 -0.90
C PRO A 34 -22.43 -7.52 -1.38
N THR A 35 -21.94 -6.49 -2.07
CA THR A 35 -22.80 -5.43 -2.63
C THR A 35 -22.15 -4.76 -3.84
N ALA A 36 -22.98 -4.16 -4.69
CA ALA A 36 -22.55 -3.24 -5.75
C ALA A 36 -22.73 -1.76 -5.37
N SER A 37 -23.22 -1.47 -4.16
CA SER A 37 -23.46 -0.11 -3.66
C SER A 37 -22.28 0.36 -2.80
N PRO A 38 -21.55 1.43 -3.21
CA PRO A 38 -20.51 2.01 -2.37
C PRO A 38 -21.01 2.47 -1.00
N GLU A 39 -22.23 2.99 -0.92
CA GLU A 39 -22.80 3.45 0.36
C GLU A 39 -23.11 2.28 1.31
N GLU A 40 -23.54 1.12 0.81
CA GLU A 40 -23.70 -0.06 1.67
C GLU A 40 -22.34 -0.61 2.08
N ALA A 41 -21.39 -0.69 1.14
CA ALA A 41 -20.07 -1.23 1.38
C ALA A 41 -19.29 -0.41 2.42
N PHE A 42 -19.40 0.92 2.40
CA PHE A 42 -18.66 1.80 3.30
C PHE A 42 -19.40 2.17 4.57
N LYS A 43 -20.63 1.67 4.79
CA LYS A 43 -21.40 1.98 5.98
C LYS A 43 -20.68 1.50 7.25
N ASP A 44 -20.43 2.44 8.16
CA ASP A 44 -19.85 2.21 9.50
C ASP A 44 -18.49 1.48 9.52
N VAL A 45 -17.77 1.42 8.39
CA VAL A 45 -16.48 0.73 8.32
C VAL A 45 -15.38 1.47 9.08
N ALA A 46 -14.53 0.73 9.79
CA ALA A 46 -13.35 1.27 10.48
C ALA A 46 -12.06 1.17 9.63
N ALA A 47 -12.06 0.31 8.62
CA ALA A 47 -10.95 0.09 7.70
C ALA A 47 -11.50 -0.11 6.29
N ALA A 48 -10.89 0.52 5.29
CA ALA A 48 -11.25 0.36 3.89
C ALA A 48 -10.01 0.05 3.04
N PHE A 49 -10.08 -1.04 2.27
CA PHE A 49 -9.06 -1.43 1.30
C PHE A 49 -9.58 -1.11 -0.11
N LEU A 50 -9.12 -0.02 -0.70
CA LEU A 50 -9.53 0.39 -2.04
C LEU A 50 -8.61 -0.25 -3.08
N VAL A 51 -8.93 -1.51 -3.43
CA VAL A 51 -8.15 -2.36 -4.36
C VAL A 51 -8.59 -2.17 -5.80
N GLY A 52 -9.89 -2.04 -6.04
CA GLY A 52 -10.47 -1.87 -7.37
C GLY A 52 -10.07 -0.53 -7.99
N SER A 53 -9.50 -0.60 -9.19
CA SER A 53 -9.16 0.56 -10.03
C SER A 53 -9.30 0.17 -11.49
N MET A 54 -9.53 1.14 -12.37
CA MET A 54 -9.55 0.86 -13.81
C MET A 54 -8.13 0.49 -14.28
N PRO A 55 -7.91 -0.74 -14.79
CA PRO A 55 -6.61 -1.12 -15.33
C PRO A 55 -6.37 -0.35 -16.63
N ARG A 56 -5.09 -0.10 -16.93
CA ARG A 56 -4.72 0.48 -18.23
C ARG A 56 -5.07 -0.51 -19.34
N ARG A 57 -5.87 -0.05 -20.31
CA ARG A 57 -6.20 -0.80 -21.53
C ARG A 57 -5.25 -0.44 -22.66
N GLU A 58 -5.11 -1.33 -23.63
CA GLU A 58 -4.38 -1.06 -24.87
C GLU A 58 -5.00 0.17 -25.57
N GLY A 59 -4.14 1.06 -26.10
CA GLY A 59 -4.57 2.32 -26.71
C GLY A 59 -4.98 3.43 -25.74
N MET A 60 -5.01 3.19 -24.42
CA MET A 60 -5.38 4.20 -23.43
C MET A 60 -4.21 5.14 -23.12
N GLU A 61 -4.43 6.45 -23.31
CA GLU A 61 -3.52 7.51 -22.90
C GLU A 61 -3.47 7.65 -21.38
N ARG A 62 -2.36 8.19 -20.85
CA ARG A 62 -2.22 8.40 -19.39
C ARG A 62 -3.33 9.30 -18.83
N LYS A 63 -3.75 10.32 -19.58
CA LYS A 63 -4.82 11.25 -19.19
C LYS A 63 -6.18 10.56 -19.05
N ASP A 64 -6.45 9.55 -19.88
CA ASP A 64 -7.73 8.83 -19.89
C ASP A 64 -7.80 7.88 -18.69
N LEU A 65 -6.69 7.18 -18.42
CA LEU A 65 -6.53 6.35 -17.23
C LEU A 65 -6.74 7.14 -15.94
N LEU A 66 -6.13 8.34 -15.86
CA LEU A 66 -6.30 9.24 -14.72
C LEU A 66 -7.76 9.69 -14.61
N SER A 67 -8.37 10.13 -15.70
CA SER A 67 -9.75 10.62 -15.70
C SER A 67 -10.76 9.55 -15.28
N ALA A 68 -10.57 8.31 -15.71
CA ALA A 68 -11.42 7.18 -15.30
C ALA A 68 -11.28 6.87 -13.80
N ASN A 69 -10.05 6.78 -13.29
CA ASN A 69 -9.81 6.51 -11.87
C ASN A 69 -10.25 7.68 -10.98
N VAL A 70 -10.13 8.94 -11.43
CA VAL A 70 -10.65 10.10 -10.70
C VAL A 70 -12.14 9.98 -10.44
N ARG A 71 -12.94 9.48 -11.40
CA ARG A 71 -14.39 9.27 -11.20
C ARG A 71 -14.65 8.22 -10.12
N ILE A 72 -13.96 7.09 -10.18
CA ILE A 72 -14.09 5.98 -9.21
C ILE A 72 -13.75 6.47 -7.79
N PHE A 73 -12.58 7.08 -7.61
CA PHE A 73 -12.12 7.49 -6.28
C PHE A 73 -12.83 8.74 -5.75
N LYS A 74 -13.43 9.56 -6.64
CA LYS A 74 -14.38 10.60 -6.25
C LYS A 74 -15.63 9.98 -5.63
N GLU A 75 -16.27 9.06 -6.34
CA GLU A 75 -17.49 8.39 -5.86
C GLU A 75 -17.24 7.64 -4.55
N GLN A 76 -16.16 6.86 -4.48
CA GLN A 76 -15.79 6.16 -3.25
C GLN A 76 -15.47 7.13 -2.10
N GLY A 77 -14.77 8.24 -2.38
CA GLY A 77 -14.53 9.30 -1.40
C GLY A 77 -15.84 9.88 -0.85
N GLN A 78 -16.78 10.23 -1.73
CA GLN A 78 -18.09 10.77 -1.33
C GLN A 78 -18.91 9.77 -0.51
N ALA A 79 -18.88 8.48 -0.87
CA ALA A 79 -19.55 7.43 -0.12
C ALA A 79 -18.92 7.23 1.27
N LEU A 80 -17.59 7.14 1.37
CA LEU A 80 -16.86 7.12 2.64
C LEU A 80 -17.22 8.33 3.50
N ASP A 81 -17.20 9.54 2.92
CA ASP A 81 -17.56 10.78 3.61
C ASP A 81 -18.99 10.77 4.14
N LYS A 82 -19.91 10.11 3.45
CA LYS A 82 -21.31 10.07 3.84
C LYS A 82 -21.56 9.07 4.97
N VAL A 83 -21.02 7.84 4.85
CA VAL A 83 -21.50 6.69 5.63
C VAL A 83 -20.44 5.98 6.46
N ALA A 84 -19.15 6.21 6.22
CA ALA A 84 -18.10 5.58 7.01
C ALA A 84 -17.91 6.28 8.35
N ARG A 85 -17.25 5.57 9.28
CA ARG A 85 -16.77 6.20 10.51
C ARG A 85 -15.78 7.31 10.17
N LYS A 86 -15.81 8.41 10.92
CA LYS A 86 -14.89 9.55 10.66
C LYS A 86 -13.44 9.25 11.03
N ASP A 87 -13.23 8.20 11.81
CA ASP A 87 -11.91 7.65 12.15
C ASP A 87 -11.49 6.47 11.25
N VAL A 88 -12.23 6.18 10.16
CA VAL A 88 -11.91 5.10 9.21
C VAL A 88 -10.48 5.24 8.69
N LYS A 89 -9.75 4.14 8.57
CA LYS A 89 -8.42 4.09 7.92
C LYS A 89 -8.55 3.56 6.51
N VAL A 90 -8.19 4.37 5.53
CA VAL A 90 -8.35 4.09 4.10
C VAL A 90 -6.99 3.79 3.48
N LEU A 91 -6.83 2.57 2.97
CA LEU A 91 -5.65 2.14 2.23
C LEU A 91 -5.99 2.00 0.75
N VAL A 92 -5.37 2.82 -0.09
CA VAL A 92 -5.47 2.74 -1.54
C VAL A 92 -4.38 1.84 -2.11
N VAL A 93 -4.82 0.78 -2.79
CA VAL A 93 -3.96 -0.18 -3.50
C VAL A 93 -4.12 -0.01 -5.01
N GLY A 94 -5.33 0.32 -5.47
CA GLY A 94 -5.64 0.51 -6.88
C GLY A 94 -4.83 1.63 -7.53
N ASN A 95 -4.21 1.34 -8.67
CA ASN A 95 -3.28 2.26 -9.33
C ASN A 95 -3.99 3.35 -10.14
N PRO A 96 -3.43 4.58 -10.22
CA PRO A 96 -2.22 5.08 -9.55
C PRO A 96 -2.46 5.42 -8.06
N ALA A 97 -1.88 4.64 -7.14
CA ALA A 97 -2.30 4.61 -5.74
C ALA A 97 -2.19 5.97 -5.03
N ASN A 98 -1.08 6.69 -5.17
CA ASN A 98 -0.87 7.99 -4.53
C ASN A 98 -1.91 9.02 -5.01
N THR A 99 -2.11 9.14 -6.32
CA THR A 99 -3.09 10.07 -6.90
C THR A 99 -4.52 9.68 -6.51
N ASN A 100 -4.83 8.40 -6.51
CA ASN A 100 -6.15 7.91 -6.11
C ASN A 100 -6.44 8.18 -4.63
N ALA A 101 -5.46 8.02 -3.73
CA ALA A 101 -5.57 8.40 -2.32
C ALA A 101 -5.78 9.92 -2.15
N PHE A 102 -5.02 10.73 -2.89
CA PHE A 102 -5.20 12.18 -2.91
C PHE A 102 -6.63 12.57 -3.34
N ILE A 103 -7.12 12.01 -4.45
CA ILE A 103 -8.48 12.28 -4.94
C ILE A 103 -9.53 11.83 -3.94
N CYS A 104 -9.39 10.63 -3.39
CA CYS A 104 -10.34 10.08 -2.42
C CYS A 104 -10.46 10.98 -1.18
N SER A 105 -9.33 11.40 -0.58
CA SER A 105 -9.32 12.32 0.56
C SER A 105 -9.93 13.69 0.24
N LYS A 106 -9.73 14.21 -0.99
CA LYS A 106 -10.31 15.50 -1.41
C LYS A 106 -11.84 15.48 -1.46
N TYR A 107 -12.43 14.32 -1.77
CA TYR A 107 -13.87 14.13 -1.82
C TYR A 107 -14.46 13.57 -0.52
N ALA A 108 -13.65 13.47 0.54
CA ALA A 108 -14.07 13.08 1.88
C ALA A 108 -13.63 14.08 2.95
N PRO A 109 -14.10 15.34 2.88
CA PRO A 109 -13.61 16.42 3.73
C PRO A 109 -13.93 16.25 5.22
N SER A 110 -14.90 15.41 5.60
CA SER A 110 -15.22 15.12 7.01
C SER A 110 -14.28 14.09 7.65
N ILE A 111 -13.45 13.40 6.86
CA ILE A 111 -12.47 12.41 7.32
C ILE A 111 -11.08 13.08 7.30
N PRO A 112 -10.28 12.98 8.38
CA PRO A 112 -8.94 13.54 8.40
C PRO A 112 -8.08 13.05 7.22
N LYS A 113 -7.33 13.95 6.57
CA LYS A 113 -6.49 13.58 5.41
C LYS A 113 -5.46 12.50 5.77
N GLU A 114 -5.03 12.46 7.03
CA GLU A 114 -4.07 11.50 7.57
C GLU A 114 -4.63 10.07 7.60
N ASN A 115 -5.94 9.92 7.48
CA ASN A 115 -6.60 8.63 7.41
C ASN A 115 -6.66 8.05 5.98
N PHE A 116 -6.09 8.74 4.99
CA PHE A 116 -5.93 8.21 3.63
C PHE A 116 -4.46 7.94 3.34
N SER A 117 -4.16 6.71 2.93
CA SER A 117 -2.82 6.32 2.53
C SER A 117 -2.79 5.56 1.21
N ALA A 118 -1.65 5.60 0.54
CA ALA A 118 -1.35 4.78 -0.63
C ALA A 118 -0.34 3.68 -0.28
N MET A 119 -0.52 2.49 -0.86
CA MET A 119 0.30 1.34 -0.53
C MET A 119 1.65 1.33 -1.25
N THR A 120 2.72 1.71 -0.55
CA THR A 120 4.12 1.44 -0.94
C THR A 120 4.78 0.32 -0.14
N ARG A 121 4.00 -0.38 0.70
CA ARG A 121 4.48 -1.48 1.54
C ARG A 121 5.00 -2.68 0.75
N LEU A 122 4.41 -2.97 -0.43
CA LEU A 122 4.90 -4.05 -1.28
C LEU A 122 6.29 -3.73 -1.82
N ASP A 123 6.53 -2.48 -2.20
CA ASP A 123 7.83 -2.02 -2.67
C ASP A 123 8.88 -2.13 -1.55
N GLN A 124 8.52 -1.74 -0.32
CA GLN A 124 9.38 -1.93 0.85
C GLN A 124 9.71 -3.40 1.07
N ASN A 125 8.70 -4.28 1.06
CA ASN A 125 8.89 -5.72 1.24
C ASN A 125 9.81 -6.31 0.15
N ARG A 126 9.69 -5.83 -1.09
CA ARG A 126 10.58 -6.22 -2.21
C ARG A 126 12.02 -5.75 -1.97
N ALA A 127 12.20 -4.50 -1.57
CA ALA A 127 13.50 -3.92 -1.28
C ALA A 127 14.21 -4.64 -0.12
N GLN A 128 13.49 -4.90 0.98
CA GLN A 128 13.97 -5.68 2.12
C GLN A 128 14.39 -7.09 1.70
N SER A 129 13.62 -7.75 0.83
CA SER A 129 13.98 -9.06 0.27
C SER A 129 15.24 -9.03 -0.59
N GLN A 130 15.47 -7.97 -1.37
CA GLN A 130 16.71 -7.83 -2.16
C GLN A 130 17.94 -7.66 -1.27
N VAL A 131 17.85 -6.83 -0.22
CA VAL A 131 18.94 -6.66 0.75
C VAL A 131 19.24 -7.97 1.46
N ALA A 132 18.22 -8.67 1.94
CA ALA A 132 18.37 -9.95 2.62
C ALA A 132 19.05 -11.00 1.72
N ALA A 133 18.63 -11.08 0.45
CA ALA A 133 19.23 -11.99 -0.53
C ALA A 133 20.69 -11.64 -0.86
N LYS A 134 21.03 -10.36 -1.03
CA LYS A 134 22.41 -9.90 -1.31
C LYS A 134 23.37 -10.24 -0.17
N LEU A 135 22.89 -10.18 1.09
CA LEU A 135 23.69 -10.44 2.28
C LEU A 135 23.62 -11.90 2.78
N GLY A 136 22.74 -12.73 2.22
CA GLY A 136 22.56 -14.11 2.65
C GLY A 136 21.99 -14.26 4.07
N VAL A 137 21.11 -13.33 4.48
CA VAL A 137 20.52 -13.29 5.83
C VAL A 137 19.00 -13.50 5.80
N PRO A 138 18.39 -13.91 6.92
CA PRO A 138 16.93 -13.91 7.06
C PRO A 138 16.33 -12.51 6.86
N VAL A 139 15.19 -12.41 6.17
CA VAL A 139 14.55 -11.11 5.88
C VAL A 139 14.15 -10.35 7.15
N GLN A 140 13.82 -11.06 8.23
CA GLN A 140 13.48 -10.47 9.53
C GLN A 140 14.64 -9.71 10.19
N ASP A 141 15.87 -10.02 9.79
CA ASP A 141 17.08 -9.38 10.31
C ASP A 141 17.39 -8.06 9.60
N VAL A 142 16.69 -7.73 8.51
CA VAL A 142 16.80 -6.44 7.80
C VAL A 142 15.69 -5.51 8.26
N LYS A 143 16.02 -4.28 8.66
CA LYS A 143 15.07 -3.23 9.06
C LYS A 143 15.37 -1.92 8.36
N ASN A 144 14.39 -1.02 8.34
CA ASN A 144 14.52 0.39 7.92
C ASN A 144 15.01 0.61 6.48
N VAL A 145 14.73 -0.35 5.58
CA VAL A 145 14.71 -0.08 4.13
C VAL A 145 13.41 0.67 3.83
N ILE A 146 13.47 1.78 3.09
CA ILE A 146 12.36 2.71 2.89
C ILE A 146 12.13 3.00 1.42
N ILE A 147 10.88 3.27 1.06
CA ILE A 147 10.48 3.71 -0.27
C ILE A 147 10.05 5.16 -0.20
N TRP A 148 10.68 5.99 -1.01
CA TRP A 148 10.29 7.38 -1.21
C TRP A 148 9.50 7.55 -2.51
N GLY A 149 8.55 8.48 -2.51
CA GLY A 149 7.89 8.92 -3.73
C GLY A 149 6.59 8.22 -4.08
N ASN A 150 6.37 8.09 -5.39
CA ASN A 150 5.13 7.57 -5.95
C ASN A 150 5.20 6.04 -6.05
N HIS A 151 4.08 5.34 -5.86
CA HIS A 151 3.98 3.91 -6.20
C HIS A 151 4.02 3.73 -7.73
N SER A 152 5.23 3.76 -8.30
CA SER A 152 5.50 3.69 -9.73
C SER A 152 6.94 3.26 -9.98
N SER A 153 7.38 3.24 -11.25
CA SER A 153 8.79 3.06 -11.62
C SER A 153 9.70 4.23 -11.23
N THR A 154 9.16 5.35 -10.73
CA THR A 154 9.92 6.51 -10.27
C THR A 154 10.07 6.56 -8.75
N GLN A 155 9.63 5.52 -8.03
CA GLN A 155 9.91 5.35 -6.61
C GLN A 155 11.43 5.30 -6.36
N PHE A 156 11.86 5.70 -5.17
CA PHE A 156 13.25 5.58 -4.74
C PHE A 156 13.36 4.62 -3.55
N PRO A 157 13.81 3.36 -3.77
CA PRO A 157 14.19 2.44 -2.72
C PRO A 157 15.49 2.87 -2.07
N ASP A 158 15.44 3.10 -0.76
CA ASP A 158 16.52 3.68 0.03
C ASP A 158 16.93 2.73 1.16
N ALA A 159 18.21 2.36 1.14
CA ALA A 159 18.83 1.51 2.16
C ALA A 159 19.86 2.28 3.00
N SER A 160 19.98 3.61 2.84
CA SER A 160 20.96 4.44 3.54
C SER A 160 20.85 4.35 5.06
N ASN A 161 19.63 4.30 5.58
CA ASN A 161 19.30 4.17 7.01
C ASN A 161 18.91 2.74 7.41
N ALA A 162 19.01 1.79 6.48
CA ALA A 162 18.66 0.41 6.77
C ALA A 162 19.74 -0.24 7.65
N VAL A 163 19.30 -1.13 8.53
CA VAL A 163 20.17 -1.93 9.39
C VAL A 163 19.92 -3.40 9.18
N VAL A 164 20.95 -4.21 9.39
CA VAL A 164 20.91 -5.67 9.25
C VAL A 164 21.59 -6.33 10.45
N LYS A 165 20.98 -7.38 11.00
CA LYS A 165 21.60 -8.21 12.03
C LYS A 165 22.38 -9.37 11.39
N ILE A 166 23.69 -9.44 11.64
CA ILE A 166 24.58 -10.51 11.18
C ILE A 166 25.28 -11.09 12.41
N ASN A 167 25.09 -12.39 12.66
CA ASN A 167 25.63 -13.09 13.84
C ASN A 167 25.29 -12.38 15.16
N GLY A 168 24.06 -11.90 15.29
CA GLY A 168 23.57 -11.20 16.48
C GLY A 168 23.95 -9.72 16.58
N VAL A 169 24.84 -9.22 15.71
CA VAL A 169 25.31 -7.83 15.72
C VAL A 169 24.59 -7.02 14.65
N GLU A 170 24.02 -5.88 15.03
CA GLU A 170 23.40 -4.94 14.10
C GLU A 170 24.47 -4.11 13.37
N LYS A 171 24.32 -3.98 12.04
CA LYS A 171 25.22 -3.23 11.16
C LYS A 171 24.40 -2.37 10.17
N PRO A 172 24.88 -1.18 9.79
CA PRO A 172 24.29 -0.45 8.67
C PRO A 172 24.36 -1.26 7.38
N VAL A 173 23.26 -1.32 6.63
CA VAL A 173 23.20 -2.03 5.34
C VAL A 173 24.22 -1.51 4.33
N PRO A 174 24.48 -0.20 4.19
CA PRO A 174 25.52 0.30 3.29
C PRO A 174 26.91 -0.26 3.62
N ALA A 175 27.25 -0.33 4.91
CA ALA A 175 28.51 -0.89 5.37
C ALA A 175 28.58 -2.42 5.21
N ALA A 176 27.46 -3.12 5.40
CA ALA A 176 27.40 -4.57 5.25
C ALA A 176 27.48 -5.02 3.78
N ILE A 177 26.85 -4.27 2.87
CA ILE A 177 26.89 -4.53 1.42
C ILE A 177 28.23 -4.07 0.83
N ASN A 178 28.76 -2.94 1.31
CA ASN A 178 30.04 -2.36 0.89
C ASN A 178 30.18 -2.22 -0.65
N ASP A 179 29.08 -1.82 -1.30
CA ASP A 179 28.95 -1.72 -2.76
C ASP A 179 27.92 -0.61 -3.08
N ASP A 180 28.43 0.62 -3.11
CA ASP A 180 27.65 1.83 -3.33
C ASP A 180 27.02 1.89 -4.73
N GLU A 181 27.72 1.33 -5.73
CA GLU A 181 27.24 1.28 -7.10
C GLU A 181 26.02 0.35 -7.20
N TYR A 182 26.08 -0.83 -6.58
CA TYR A 182 24.94 -1.73 -6.47
C TYR A 182 23.73 -1.05 -5.83
N LEU A 183 23.93 -0.37 -4.70
CA LEU A 183 22.85 0.30 -3.96
C LEU A 183 22.20 1.42 -4.77
N LYS A 184 22.97 2.19 -5.54
CA LYS A 184 22.47 3.32 -6.34
C LYS A 184 21.89 2.91 -7.69
N SER A 185 22.20 1.71 -8.19
CA SER A 185 21.81 1.28 -9.55
C SER A 185 20.98 -0.02 -9.56
N LEU A 186 21.64 -1.17 -9.42
CA LEU A 186 21.03 -2.49 -9.62
C LEU A 186 19.94 -2.75 -8.58
N PHE A 187 20.16 -2.37 -7.32
CA PHE A 187 19.17 -2.48 -6.26
C PHE A 187 17.90 -1.69 -6.59
N VAL A 188 18.04 -0.39 -6.87
CA VAL A 188 16.94 0.52 -7.20
C VAL A 188 16.15 0.00 -8.40
N SER A 189 16.85 -0.29 -9.51
CA SER A 189 16.21 -0.74 -10.75
C SER A 189 15.54 -2.11 -10.62
N THR A 190 16.10 -3.02 -9.81
CA THR A 190 15.49 -4.34 -9.55
C THR A 190 14.17 -4.21 -8.81
N VAL A 191 14.11 -3.35 -7.78
CA VAL A 191 12.87 -3.11 -7.03
C VAL A 191 11.82 -2.45 -7.92
N GLN A 192 12.18 -1.40 -8.66
CA GLN A 192 11.30 -0.69 -9.59
C GLN A 192 10.70 -1.62 -10.66
N LYS A 193 11.48 -2.60 -11.15
CA LYS A 193 11.06 -3.54 -12.21
C LYS A 193 10.49 -4.85 -11.68
N ARG A 194 10.40 -5.04 -10.35
CA ARG A 194 10.02 -6.32 -9.76
C ARG A 194 8.62 -6.77 -10.14
N GLY A 195 7.67 -5.85 -10.26
CA GLY A 195 6.31 -6.15 -10.71
C GLY A 195 6.29 -6.75 -12.12
N ALA A 196 7.02 -6.15 -13.05
CA ALA A 196 7.15 -6.63 -14.44
C ALA A 196 7.83 -8.01 -14.50
N ALA A 197 8.87 -8.24 -13.69
CA ALA A 197 9.54 -9.54 -13.61
C ALA A 197 8.58 -10.66 -13.13
N VAL A 198 7.72 -10.37 -12.15
CA VAL A 198 6.71 -11.35 -11.70
C VAL A 198 5.68 -11.64 -12.78
N ILE A 199 5.21 -10.61 -13.50
CA ILE A 199 4.27 -10.79 -14.62
C ILE A 199 4.91 -11.62 -15.74
N ALA A 200 6.16 -11.34 -16.10
CA ALA A 200 6.87 -12.08 -17.13
C ALA A 200 6.96 -13.58 -16.80
N ALA A 201 7.23 -13.91 -15.54
CA ALA A 201 7.38 -15.28 -15.04
C ALA A 201 6.04 -16.01 -14.85
N ARG A 202 5.04 -15.37 -14.21
CA ARG A 202 3.77 -16.02 -13.85
C ARG A 202 2.65 -15.86 -14.88
N LYS A 203 2.82 -14.96 -15.85
CA LYS A 203 1.76 -14.44 -16.75
C LYS A 203 0.57 -13.81 -16.01
N MET A 204 0.73 -13.54 -14.72
CA MET A 204 -0.26 -12.97 -13.82
C MET A 204 0.39 -11.91 -12.94
N SER A 205 -0.42 -10.98 -12.42
CA SER A 205 0.04 -9.98 -11.47
C SER A 205 0.50 -10.61 -10.15
N SER A 206 1.16 -9.79 -9.31
CA SER A 206 1.68 -10.21 -8.00
C SER A 206 0.61 -10.16 -6.90
N ALA A 207 -0.59 -10.70 -7.17
CA ALA A 207 -1.76 -10.60 -6.30
C ALA A 207 -1.49 -11.05 -4.85
N LEU A 208 -0.85 -12.21 -4.66
CA LEU A 208 -0.55 -12.75 -3.33
C LEU A 208 0.35 -11.83 -2.49
N SER A 209 1.45 -11.33 -3.06
CA SER A 209 2.35 -10.46 -2.32
C SER A 209 1.79 -9.05 -2.14
N ALA A 210 0.96 -8.57 -3.06
CA ALA A 210 0.19 -7.33 -2.89
C ALA A 210 -0.83 -7.43 -1.75
N ALA A 211 -1.61 -8.51 -1.68
CA ALA A 211 -2.56 -8.75 -0.59
C ALA A 211 -1.84 -8.83 0.76
N LYS A 212 -0.71 -9.56 0.83
CA LYS A 212 0.12 -9.61 2.03
C LYS A 212 0.61 -8.23 2.46
N ALA A 213 1.09 -7.42 1.52
CA ALA A 213 1.57 -6.07 1.81
C ALA A 213 0.45 -5.14 2.29
N ALA A 214 -0.77 -5.29 1.77
CA ALA A 214 -1.94 -4.55 2.24
C ALA A 214 -2.28 -4.93 3.68
N SER A 215 -2.28 -6.23 4.00
CA SER A 215 -2.48 -6.73 5.35
C SER A 215 -1.41 -6.24 6.32
N ASP A 216 -0.13 -6.30 5.93
CA ASP A 216 0.99 -5.78 6.72
C ASP A 216 0.84 -4.28 7.02
N HIS A 217 0.48 -3.50 5.99
CA HIS A 217 0.28 -2.06 6.09
C HIS A 217 -0.80 -1.74 7.12
N MET A 218 -1.98 -2.36 6.98
CA MET A 218 -3.08 -2.11 7.91
C MET A 218 -2.82 -2.66 9.30
N ARG A 219 -2.17 -3.83 9.41
CA ARG A 219 -1.74 -4.38 10.71
C ARG A 219 -0.85 -3.39 11.45
N ASP A 220 0.22 -2.90 10.81
CA ASP A 220 1.13 -1.97 11.48
C ASP A 220 0.45 -0.61 11.73
N TRP A 221 -0.50 -0.19 10.88
CA TRP A 221 -1.25 1.04 11.12
C TRP A 221 -2.16 0.95 12.35
N PHE A 222 -2.84 -0.18 12.57
CA PHE A 222 -3.68 -0.37 13.75
C PHE A 222 -2.89 -0.71 15.02
N LEU A 223 -1.88 -1.58 14.91
CA LEU A 223 -1.18 -2.17 16.05
C LEU A 223 0.17 -1.53 16.37
N GLY A 224 0.68 -0.66 15.50
CA GLY A 224 1.98 -0.02 15.61
C GLY A 224 3.10 -0.76 14.87
N SER A 225 4.17 -0.03 14.53
CA SER A 225 5.32 -0.56 13.79
C SER A 225 6.45 -1.07 14.70
N GLY A 226 6.38 -0.78 16.00
CA GLY A 226 7.44 -1.08 16.97
C GLY A 226 8.65 -0.15 16.78
N ASP A 227 9.85 -0.72 16.82
CA ASP A 227 11.11 -0.01 16.56
C ASP A 227 11.37 0.21 15.05
N ARG A 228 10.60 -0.45 14.18
CA ARG A 228 10.77 -0.45 12.73
C ARG A 228 10.15 0.79 12.08
N TRP A 229 10.76 1.21 10.99
CA TRP A 229 10.18 2.17 10.05
C TRP A 229 9.45 1.42 8.94
N VAL A 230 8.30 1.93 8.53
CA VAL A 230 7.52 1.40 7.41
C VAL A 230 7.27 2.49 6.38
N SER A 231 7.13 2.10 5.11
CA SER A 231 6.81 3.02 4.02
C SER A 231 5.30 3.10 3.85
N MET A 232 4.78 4.31 3.95
CA MET A 232 3.38 4.63 3.69
C MET A 232 3.32 5.85 2.77
N GLY A 233 2.52 5.78 1.70
CA GLY A 233 2.13 6.97 0.95
C GLY A 233 1.15 7.78 1.79
N VAL A 234 1.60 8.90 2.35
CA VAL A 234 0.79 9.76 3.25
C VAL A 234 0.76 11.18 2.72
N VAL A 235 -0.17 11.99 3.24
CA VAL A 235 -0.20 13.42 2.94
C VAL A 235 1.09 14.09 3.41
N SER A 236 1.73 14.83 2.51
CA SER A 236 2.96 15.56 2.80
C SER A 236 2.68 16.85 3.60
N ASP A 237 3.41 17.04 4.70
CA ASP A 237 3.41 18.23 5.55
C ASP A 237 4.53 19.24 5.21
N GLY A 238 5.34 18.94 4.17
CA GLY A 238 6.54 19.70 3.82
C GLY A 238 7.84 19.02 4.25
N SER A 239 7.78 17.90 4.98
CA SER A 239 8.94 17.13 5.41
C SER A 239 9.89 16.83 4.25
N TYR A 240 11.19 16.94 4.53
CA TYR A 240 12.27 16.72 3.57
C TYR A 240 12.19 17.60 2.31
N GLY A 241 11.53 18.76 2.39
CA GLY A 241 11.37 19.67 1.25
C GLY A 241 10.35 19.18 0.21
N THR A 242 9.57 18.15 0.54
CA THR A 242 8.52 17.62 -0.35
C THR A 242 7.38 18.63 -0.48
N PRO A 243 6.78 18.85 -1.66
CA PRO A 243 5.61 19.72 -1.79
C PRO A 243 4.50 19.32 -0.81
N ARG A 244 3.80 20.31 -0.25
CA ARG A 244 2.67 20.07 0.66
C ARG A 244 1.45 19.54 -0.08
N ASP A 245 0.55 18.89 0.65
CA ASP A 245 -0.77 18.45 0.18
C ASP A 245 -0.77 17.43 -0.97
N ILE A 246 0.37 16.80 -1.28
CA ILE A 246 0.43 15.62 -2.15
C ILE A 246 0.54 14.35 -1.33
N VAL A 247 0.10 13.21 -1.87
CA VAL A 247 0.37 11.90 -1.27
C VAL A 247 1.72 11.38 -1.75
N TYR A 248 2.66 11.22 -0.83
CA TYR A 248 4.04 10.84 -1.10
C TYR A 248 4.48 9.78 -0.09
N SER A 249 5.28 8.81 -0.53
CA SER A 249 5.78 7.76 0.36
C SER A 249 6.91 8.28 1.24
N PHE A 250 6.73 8.15 2.56
CA PHE A 250 7.72 8.53 3.56
C PHE A 250 8.07 7.34 4.46
N PRO A 251 9.24 7.37 5.13
CA PRO A 251 9.44 6.58 6.33
C PRO A 251 8.51 7.08 7.42
N VAL A 252 7.69 6.18 7.98
CA VAL A 252 6.85 6.49 9.14
C VAL A 252 7.07 5.49 10.27
N LYS A 253 6.88 5.99 11.50
CA LYS A 253 6.65 5.16 12.69
C LYS A 253 5.18 5.23 13.05
N ILE A 254 4.63 4.12 13.54
CA ILE A 254 3.22 4.03 13.90
C ILE A 254 3.09 3.65 15.36
N SER A 255 2.34 4.44 16.12
CA SER A 255 1.97 4.17 17.50
C SER A 255 0.53 4.59 17.74
N ASN A 256 -0.22 3.79 18.51
CA ASN A 256 -1.61 4.09 18.88
C ASN A 256 -2.52 4.46 17.69
N GLY A 257 -2.41 3.74 16.57
CA GLY A 257 -3.22 4.00 15.39
C GLY A 257 -2.80 5.21 14.54
N LYS A 258 -1.73 5.93 14.91
CA LYS A 258 -1.27 7.16 14.28
C LYS A 258 0.13 6.98 13.71
N TRP A 259 0.31 7.38 12.46
CA TRP A 259 1.63 7.44 11.83
C TRP A 259 2.27 8.82 12.09
N GLN A 260 3.60 8.86 12.12
CA GLN A 260 4.41 10.07 12.14
C GLN A 260 5.56 9.87 11.17
N ILE A 261 5.80 10.88 10.31
CA ILE A 261 6.97 10.89 9.42
C ILE A 261 8.22 10.91 10.31
N VAL A 262 9.13 9.97 10.08
CA VAL A 262 10.46 9.98 10.73
C VAL A 262 11.13 11.31 10.36
N GLN A 263 11.82 11.95 11.31
CA GLN A 263 12.55 13.20 11.09
C GLN A 263 14.05 12.91 11.14
#